data_AF-A0A800K2K8-F1
#
_entry.id   AF-A0A800K2K8-F1
#
_cell.length_a   1.000
_cell.length_b   1.000
_cell.length_c   1.000
_cell.angle_alpha   90.00
_cell.angle_beta   90.00
_cell.angle_gamma   90.00
#
_symmetry.space_group_name_H-M   'P 1'
#
loop_
_entity.id
_entity.type
_entity.pdbx_description
1 polymer ?
#
loop_
_entity_poly.entity_id
_entity_poly.type
_entity_poly.pdbx_seq_one_letter_code
_entity_poly.pdbx_strand_id
1 'polypeptide(L)' 'MPTLCPERAMEHARKIELDINAGHDLNLINLPYLIERIPFIKEVSIGHALICDAIYYGLENTIQMYLRSLKPVNVFI' A
#
# COMPACT_ATOMS: atom_id res chain seq x y z
N MET A 1 -1.64 -13.87 19.79
CA MET A 1 -2.01 -12.46 19.52
C MET A 1 -3.26 -12.51 18.65
N PRO A 2 -4.37 -11.81 18.99
CA PRO A 2 -5.61 -11.96 18.25
C PRO A 2 -5.43 -11.35 16.86
N THR A 3 -5.62 -12.14 15.82
CA THR A 3 -5.50 -11.71 14.42
C THR A 3 -6.53 -10.63 14.15
N LEU A 4 -6.05 -9.47 13.70
CA LEU A 4 -6.91 -8.36 13.29
C LEU A 4 -7.78 -8.86 12.12
N CYS A 5 -9.09 -8.59 12.13
CA CYS A 5 -10.04 -8.99 11.07
C CYS A 5 -9.53 -8.86 9.61
N PRO A 6 -8.77 -7.83 9.20
CA PRO A 6 -8.24 -7.75 7.83
C PRO A 6 -7.25 -8.87 7.46
N GLU A 7 -6.43 -9.35 8.40
CA GLU A 7 -5.44 -10.40 8.12
C GLU A 7 -6.12 -11.72 7.72
N ARG A 8 -7.21 -12.07 8.40
CA ARG A 8 -8.00 -13.28 8.11
C ARG A 8 -8.70 -13.19 6.75
N ALA A 9 -9.22 -12.01 6.42
CA ALA A 9 -9.85 -11.76 5.12
C ALA A 9 -8.83 -11.90 3.98
N MET A 10 -7.62 -11.37 4.18
CA MET A 10 -6.54 -11.42 3.20
C MET A 10 -5.97 -12.83 3.03
N GLU A 11 -5.80 -13.59 4.11
CA GLU A 11 -5.43 -15.00 4.03
C GLU A 11 -6.48 -15.84 3.28
N HIS A 12 -7.76 -15.53 3.47
CA HIS A 12 -8.83 -16.21 2.75
C HIS A 12 -8.81 -15.84 1.26
N ALA A 13 -8.70 -14.56 0.92
CA ALA A 13 -8.56 -14.08 -0.46
C ALA A 13 -7.38 -14.76 -1.19
N ARG A 14 -6.24 -14.92 -0.51
CA ARG A 14 -5.09 -15.64 -1.04
C ARG A 14 -5.38 -17.12 -1.30
N LYS A 15 -6.16 -17.80 -0.44
CA LYS A 15 -6.54 -19.21 -0.63
C LYS A 15 -7.45 -19.42 -1.83
N ILE A 16 -8.21 -18.41 -2.22
CA ILE A 16 -9.11 -18.43 -3.37
C ILE A 16 -8.53 -17.70 -4.58
N GLU A 17 -7.22 -17.43 -4.59
CA GLU A 17 -6.47 -16.81 -5.69
C GLU A 17 -7.01 -15.44 -6.13
N LEU A 18 -7.60 -14.68 -5.20
CA LEU A 18 -7.97 -13.30 -5.44
C LEU A 18 -6.78 -12.38 -5.26
N ASP A 19 -6.60 -11.50 -6.24
CA ASP A 19 -5.72 -10.35 -6.11
C ASP A 19 -6.25 -9.40 -5.03
N ILE A 20 -5.34 -8.81 -4.26
CA ILE A 20 -5.68 -7.92 -3.15
C ILE A 20 -5.16 -6.52 -3.46
N ASN A 21 -6.09 -5.57 -3.46
CA ASN A 21 -5.80 -4.16 -3.61
C ASN A 21 -6.06 -3.43 -2.29
N ALA A 22 -5.27 -2.40 -2.00
CA ALA A 22 -5.46 -1.52 -0.84
C ALA A 22 -5.47 -0.05 -1.28
N GLY A 23 -5.85 0.88 -0.41
CA GLY A 23 -5.82 2.30 -0.82
C GLY A 23 -6.40 3.32 0.16
N HIS A 24 -7.34 2.93 1.03
CA HIS A 24 -7.97 3.91 1.91
C HIS A 24 -6.96 4.49 2.93
N ASP A 25 -6.81 5.82 2.94
CA ASP A 25 -5.94 6.61 3.83
C ASP A 25 -4.47 6.19 3.89
N LEU A 26 -3.93 5.68 2.79
CA LEU A 26 -2.50 5.38 2.70
C LEU A 26 -1.68 6.65 2.48
N ASN A 27 -0.51 6.71 3.12
CA ASN A 27 0.47 7.78 3.01
C ASN A 27 1.90 7.23 3.17
N LEU A 28 2.91 8.08 3.05
CA LEU A 28 4.33 7.69 3.17
C LEU A 28 4.70 7.03 4.51
N ILE A 29 3.94 7.28 5.57
CA ILE A 29 4.23 6.80 6.93
C ILE A 29 3.67 5.39 7.14
N ASN A 30 2.42 5.14 6.73
CA ASN A 30 1.74 3.87 6.98
C ASN A 30 1.90 2.84 5.86
N LEU A 31 2.25 3.26 4.64
CA LEU A 31 2.42 2.38 3.50
C LEU A 31 3.51 1.31 3.73
N PRO A 32 4.71 1.63 4.24
CA PRO A 32 5.73 0.61 4.49
C PRO A 32 5.25 -0.49 5.46
N TYR A 33 4.52 -0.09 6.50
CA TYR A 33 3.97 -1.02 7.49
C TYR A 33 2.93 -1.98 6.87
N LEU A 34 2.08 -1.47 5.96
CA LEU A 34 1.10 -2.29 5.26
C LEU A 34 1.79 -3.35 4.37
N ILE A 35 2.79 -2.93 3.59
CA ILE A 35 3.53 -3.82 2.69
C ILE A 35 4.32 -4.88 3.46
N GLU A 36 4.93 -4.52 4.59
CA GLU A 36 5.63 -5.47 5.47
C GLU A 36 4.68 -6.52 6.05
N ARG A 37 3.47 -6.11 6.45
CA ARG A 37 2.47 -7.02 7.01
C ARG A 37 1.84 -7.92 5.96
N ILE A 38 1.58 -7.41 4.77
CA ILE A 38 0.82 -8.09 3.71
C ILE A 38 1.60 -7.99 2.39
N PRO A 39 2.64 -8.81 2.19
CA PRO A 39 3.55 -8.69 1.04
C PRO A 39 2.94 -9.16 -0.29
N PHE A 40 1.70 -9.63 -0.27
CA PHE A 40 0.97 -10.14 -1.44
C PHE A 40 -0.10 -9.18 -1.96
N ILE A 41 -0.06 -7.92 -1.51
CA ILE A 41 -0.83 -6.83 -2.14
C ILE A 41 -0.31 -6.63 -3.56
N LYS A 42 -1.23 -6.49 -4.52
CA LYS A 42 -0.90 -6.28 -5.92
C LYS A 42 -0.90 -4.81 -6.30
N GLU A 43 -1.84 -4.05 -5.75
CA GLU A 43 -2.05 -2.65 -6.10
C GLU A 43 -2.40 -1.81 -4.86
N VAL A 44 -1.90 -0.58 -4.81
CA VAL A 44 -2.28 0.43 -3.81
C VAL A 44 -2.75 1.71 -4.49
N SER A 45 -4.00 2.09 -4.29
CA SER A 45 -4.52 3.36 -4.84
C SER A 45 -4.38 4.49 -3.83
N ILE A 46 -3.54 5.49 -4.12
CA ILE A 46 -3.24 6.60 -3.19
C ILE A 46 -3.64 7.93 -3.83
N GLY A 47 -4.69 8.55 -3.30
CA GLY A 47 -5.22 9.82 -3.82
C GLY A 47 -4.78 11.02 -2.99
N HIS A 48 -5.58 11.37 -1.98
CA HIS A 48 -5.46 12.64 -1.24
C HIS A 48 -4.05 12.87 -0.66
N ALA A 49 -3.45 11.87 -0.01
CA ALA A 49 -2.12 11.99 0.57
C ALA A 49 -1.04 12.28 -0.49
N LEU A 50 -1.09 11.60 -1.63
CA LEU A 50 -0.15 11.80 -2.73
C LEU A 50 -0.23 13.22 -3.29
N ILE A 51 -1.44 13.75 -3.50
CA ILE A 51 -1.61 15.12 -3.99
C ILE A 51 -1.17 16.14 -2.94
N CYS A 52 -1.48 15.93 -1.67
CA CYS A 52 -1.02 16.80 -0.58
C CYS A 52 0.52 16.84 -0.51
N ASP A 53 1.19 15.69 -0.57
CA ASP A 53 2.65 15.61 -0.58
C ASP A 53 3.24 16.26 -1.83
N ALA A 54 2.59 16.11 -2.99
CA ALA A 54 3.01 16.73 -4.25
C ALA A 54 3.00 18.26 -4.23
N ILE A 55 2.15 18.90 -3.41
CA ILE A 55 2.16 20.35 -3.23
C ILE A 55 3.49 20.81 -2.58
N TYR A 56 4.05 20.00 -1.68
CA TYR A 56 5.29 20.34 -0.97
C TYR A 56 6.56 19.87 -1.69
N TYR A 57 6.52 18.68 -2.29
CA TYR A 57 7.70 18.02 -2.84
C TYR A 57 7.76 18.01 -4.37
N GLY A 58 6.67 18.39 -5.05
CA GLY A 58 6.49 18.23 -6.50
C GLY A 58 6.06 16.80 -6.87
N LEU A 59 5.17 16.69 -7.85
CA LEU A 59 4.52 15.42 -8.22
C LEU A 59 5.50 14.29 -8.53
N GLU A 60 6.53 14.56 -9.34
CA GLU A 60 7.52 13.56 -9.73
C GLU A 60 8.29 13.02 -8.52
N ASN A 61 8.77 13.90 -7.64
CA ASN A 61 9.50 13.50 -6.45
C ASN A 61 8.60 12.71 -5.48
N THR A 62 7.36 13.17 -5.29
CA THR A 62 6.38 12.45 -4.47
C THR A 62 6.14 11.04 -4.99
N ILE A 63 5.89 10.86 -6.29
CA ILE A 63 5.73 9.52 -6.90
C ILE A 63 6.95 8.65 -6.60
N GLN A 64 8.17 9.18 -6.75
CA GLN A 64 9.40 8.43 -6.43
C GLN A 64 9.51 8.06 -4.94
N MET A 65 9.07 8.93 -4.03
CA MET A 65 9.05 8.62 -2.59
C MET A 65 8.10 7.46 -2.30
N TYR A 66 6.89 7.47 -2.86
CA TYR A 66 5.93 6.38 -2.69
C TYR A 66 6.41 5.07 -3.32
N LEU A 67 6.97 5.11 -4.54
CA LEU A 67 7.54 3.91 -5.19
C LEU A 67 8.71 3.30 -4.40
N ARG A 68 9.52 4.11 -3.70
CA ARG A 68 10.59 3.61 -2.83
C ARG A 68 10.04 2.88 -1.61
N SER A 69 8.91 3.33 -1.06
CA SER A 69 8.22 2.68 0.06
C SER A 69 7.65 1.30 -0.30
N LEU A 70 7.52 0.98 -1.59
CA LEU A 70 7.03 -0.32 -2.06
C LEU A 70 8.15 -1.34 -2.33
N LYS A 71 9.40 -0.92 -2.53
CA LYS A 71 10.50 -1.84 -2.86
C LYS A 71 10.93 -2.67 -1.65
N PRO A 72 11.17 -3.99 -1.80
CA PRO A 72 11.35 -4.74 -3.05
C PRO A 72 10.08 -5.39 -3.62
N VAL A 73 8.90 -5.09 -3.08
CA VAL A 73 7.64 -5.76 -3.47
C VAL A 73 7.13 -5.19 -4.80
N ASN A 74 6.71 -6.06 -5.70
CA ASN A 74 6.22 -5.67 -7.03
C ASN A 74 4.74 -5.24 -6.94
N VAL A 75 4.51 -4.06 -6.36
CA VAL A 75 3.19 -3.46 -6.14
C VAL A 75 3.00 -2.27 -7.07
N PHE A 76 1.81 -2.13 -7.65
CA PHE A 76 1.44 -1.01 -8.51
C PHE A 76 0.82 0.14 -7.69
N ILE A 77 1.10 1.39 -8.08
CA ILE A 77 0.43 2.62 -7.61
C ILE A 77 -0.43 3.18 -8.74
#